data_AF-A0A151JNV0-F1
#
_entry.id   AF-A0A151JNV0-F1
#
_cell.length_a   1.000
_cell.length_b   1.000
_cell.length_c   1.000
_cell.angle_alpha   90.00
_cell.angle_beta   90.00
_cell.angle_gamma   90.00
#
_symmetry.space_group_name_H-M   'P 1'
#
loop_
_entity.id
_entity.type
_entity.pdbx_description
1 polymer ?
#
loop_
_entity_poly.entity_id
_entity_poly.type
_entity_poly.pdbx_seq_one_letter_code
_entity_poly.pdbx_strand_id
1 'polypeptide(L)'
;EIYKEKIGVEVEVISWRMSGPVVIIKVGNEEMKREVMRNKNKLRGGKVFLKNDLSFEERRTQTLINRWVKAQENKGGDIKIGDDPD
;
A
#
# COMPACT_ATOMS: atom_id res chain seq x y z
N GLU A 1 12.25 14.91 5.50
CA GLU A 1 11.98 13.61 4.84
C GLU A 1 10.61 13.07 5.25
N ILE A 2 9.65 12.94 4.32
CA ILE A 2 8.26 12.53 4.66
C ILE A 2 8.20 11.18 5.40
N TYR A 3 9.04 10.21 5.00
CA TYR A 3 9.07 8.89 5.62
C TYR A 3 9.48 8.93 7.10
N LYS A 4 10.54 9.67 7.42
CA LYS A 4 11.02 9.80 8.80
C LYS A 4 10.10 10.68 9.65
N GLU A 5 9.69 11.84 9.13
CA GLU A 5 8.91 12.83 9.88
C GLU A 5 7.45 12.43 10.08
N LYS A 6 6.80 11.85 9.06
CA LYS A 6 5.36 11.56 9.11
C LYS A 6 5.03 10.10 9.39
N ILE A 7 5.94 9.20 9.04
CA ILE A 7 5.68 7.75 9.07
C ILE A 7 6.58 7.06 10.11
N GLY A 8 7.68 7.71 10.53
CA GLY A 8 8.63 7.16 11.50
C GLY A 8 9.45 6.01 10.93
N VAL A 9 9.62 5.94 9.60
CA VAL A 9 10.38 4.89 8.92
C VAL A 9 11.57 5.54 8.22
N GLU A 10 12.76 4.99 8.44
CA GLU A 10 13.96 5.38 7.71
C GLU A 10 14.00 4.63 6.38
N VAL A 11 13.99 5.37 5.27
CA VAL A 11 13.82 4.81 3.94
C VAL A 11 14.96 5.26 3.05
N GLU A 12 15.71 4.29 2.52
CA GLU A 12 16.62 4.55 1.42
C GLU A 12 15.83 4.65 0.11
N VAL A 13 15.82 5.85 -0.48
CA VAL A 13 15.23 6.09 -1.80
C VAL A 13 16.31 5.87 -2.86
N ILE A 14 16.17 4.78 -3.64
CA ILE A 14 17.08 4.48 -4.76
C ILE A 14 16.85 5.46 -5.90
N SER A 15 15.59 5.66 -6.28
CA SER A 15 15.21 6.56 -7.38
C SER A 15 13.75 6.96 -7.28
N TRP A 16 13.38 8.03 -7.98
CA TRP A 16 12.00 8.47 -8.09
C TRP A 16 11.73 9.07 -9.46
N ARG A 17 10.45 9.06 -9.87
CA ARG A 17 9.99 9.74 -11.08
C ARG A 17 8.58 10.29 -10.90
N MET A 18 8.30 11.40 -11.59
CA MET A 18 6.95 11.92 -11.74
C MET A 18 6.17 11.10 -12.78
N SER A 19 4.91 10.81 -12.48
CA SER A 19 3.94 10.24 -13.42
C SER A 19 2.61 10.96 -13.25
N GLY A 20 2.40 12.03 -14.02
CA GLY A 20 1.26 12.92 -13.86
C GLY A 20 1.20 13.50 -12.43
N PRO A 21 0.08 13.35 -11.70
CA PRO A 21 -0.05 13.85 -10.33
C PRO A 21 0.62 12.94 -9.27
N VAL A 22 1.24 11.82 -9.68
CA VAL A 22 1.78 10.80 -8.77
C VAL A 22 3.31 10.81 -8.81
N VAL A 23 3.93 10.56 -7.65
CA VAL A 23 5.36 10.29 -7.54
C VAL A 23 5.55 8.78 -7.35
N ILE A 24 6.32 8.15 -8.23
CA ILE A 24 6.71 6.74 -8.12
C ILE A 24 8.10 6.70 -7.50
N ILE A 25 8.25 5.97 -6.39
CA ILE A 25 9.48 5.90 -5.60
C ILE A 25 9.94 4.45 -5.56
N LYS A 26 11.21 4.22 -5.91
CA LYS A 26 11.90 2.94 -5.71
C LYS A 26 12.70 3.00 -4.42
N VAL A 27 12.45 2.05 -3.53
CA VAL A 27 13.12 1.93 -2.23
C VAL A 27 14.17 0.82 -2.23
N GLY A 28 15.07 0.84 -1.24
CA GLY A 28 16.21 -0.07 -1.08
C GLY A 28 15.89 -1.55 -1.26
N ASN A 29 14.81 -2.02 -0.63
CA ASN A 29 14.41 -3.42 -0.62
C ASN A 29 12.91 -3.61 -0.28
N GLU A 30 12.44 -4.84 -0.42
CA GLU A 30 11.03 -5.21 -0.15
C GLU A 30 10.64 -5.12 1.33
N GLU A 31 11.59 -5.30 2.26
CA GLU A 31 11.31 -5.18 3.69
C GLU A 31 11.00 -3.72 4.07
N MET A 32 11.78 -2.78 3.58
CA MET A 32 11.52 -1.34 3.71
C MET A 32 10.18 -0.97 3.08
N LYS A 33 9.89 -1.49 1.88
CA LYS A 33 8.60 -1.27 1.22
C LYS A 33 7.45 -1.73 2.13
N ARG A 34 7.58 -2.92 2.71
CA ARG A 34 6.58 -3.48 3.64
C ARG A 34 6.44 -2.63 4.91
N GLU A 35 7.53 -2.12 5.46
CA GLU A 35 7.51 -1.26 6.65
C GLU A 35 6.83 0.09 6.38
N VAL A 36 7.11 0.70 5.23
CA VAL A 36 6.42 1.91 4.75
C VAL A 36 4.93 1.65 4.60
N MET A 37 4.55 0.55 3.94
CA MET A 37 3.15 0.19 3.73
C MET A 37 2.42 -0.10 5.04
N ARG A 38 3.06 -0.76 6.01
CA ARG A 38 2.48 -0.98 7.36
C ARG A 38 2.21 0.33 8.12
N ASN A 39 3.10 1.32 7.97
CA ASN A 39 3.01 2.56 8.74
C ASN A 39 2.26 3.68 8.01
N LYS A 40 1.87 3.52 6.73
CA LYS A 40 1.23 4.60 5.95
C LYS A 40 -0.08 5.11 6.55
N ASN A 41 -0.75 4.31 7.40
CA ASN A 41 -1.93 4.73 8.16
C ASN A 41 -1.69 6.00 9.02
N LYS A 42 -0.44 6.29 9.40
CA LYS A 42 -0.07 7.54 10.07
C LYS A 42 -0.30 8.78 9.20
N LEU A 43 -0.43 8.62 7.89
CA LEU A 43 -0.77 9.68 6.93
C LEU A 43 -2.30 9.88 6.77
N ARG A 44 -3.14 9.03 7.39
CA ARG A 44 -4.60 9.09 7.24
C ARG A 44 -5.13 10.46 7.68
N GLY A 45 -6.00 11.06 6.87
CA GLY A 45 -6.54 12.41 7.08
C GLY A 45 -5.64 13.55 6.56
N GLY A 46 -4.45 13.23 6.04
CA GLY A 46 -3.56 14.19 5.39
C GLY A 46 -3.81 14.37 3.89
N LYS A 47 -2.92 15.14 3.25
CA LYS A 47 -2.92 15.38 1.79
C LYS A 47 -1.98 14.45 1.00
N VAL A 48 -1.25 13.57 1.69
CA VAL A 48 -0.26 12.67 1.09
C VAL A 48 -0.76 11.24 1.23
N PHE A 49 -0.78 10.51 0.13
CA PHE A 49 -1.23 9.12 0.06
C PHE A 49 -0.09 8.26 -0.45
N LEU A 50 0.11 7.10 0.17
CA LEU A 50 1.05 6.08 -0.30
C LEU A 50 0.27 4.86 -0.76
N LYS A 51 0.57 4.39 -1.96
CA LYS A 51 -0.03 3.19 -2.52
C LYS A 51 1.05 2.31 -3.11
N ASN A 52 0.91 1.00 -2.92
CA ASN A 52 1.81 0.03 -3.51
C ASN A 52 1.67 0.07 -5.04
N ASP A 53 2.79 0.23 -5.74
CA ASP A 53 2.84 0.09 -7.19
C ASP A 53 2.82 -1.40 -7.54
N LEU A 54 1.61 -1.92 -7.67
CA LEU A 54 1.35 -3.31 -8.01
C LEU A 54 1.35 -3.50 -9.53
N SER A 55 1.95 -4.61 -9.97
CA SER A 55 1.79 -5.09 -11.34
C SER A 55 0.32 -5.35 -11.68
N PHE A 56 0.04 -5.50 -12.98
CA PHE A 56 -1.31 -5.83 -13.44
C PHE A 56 -1.81 -7.16 -12.86
N GLU A 57 -0.93 -8.16 -12.76
CA GLU A 57 -1.28 -9.48 -12.22
C GLU A 57 -1.58 -9.41 -10.72
N GLU A 58 -0.79 -8.68 -9.94
CA GLU A 58 -1.03 -8.48 -8.51
C GLU A 58 -2.36 -7.76 -8.26
N ARG A 59 -2.67 -6.72 -9.05
CA ARG A 59 -3.97 -6.03 -9.00
C ARG A 59 -5.14 -6.95 -9.34
N ARG A 60 -4.97 -7.82 -10.34
CA ARG A 60 -5.98 -8.82 -10.73
C ARG A 60 -6.21 -9.81 -9.59
N THR A 61 -5.15 -10.29 -8.97
CA THR A 61 -5.22 -11.21 -7.82
C THR A 61 -5.97 -10.58 -6.64
N GLN A 62 -5.63 -9.33 -6.26
CA GLN A 62 -6.38 -8.61 -5.22
C GLN A 62 -7.87 -8.45 -5.57
N THR A 63 -8.18 -8.12 -6.83
CA THR A 63 -9.57 -7.97 -7.28
C THR A 63 -10.35 -9.28 -7.13
N LEU A 64 -9.73 -10.42 -7.44
CA LEU A 64 -10.35 -11.74 -7.28
C LEU A 64 -10.58 -12.09 -5.81
N ILE A 65 -9.59 -11.83 -4.95
CA ILE A 65 -9.70 -12.01 -3.50
C ILE A 65 -10.85 -11.15 -2.93
N ASN A 66 -10.92 -9.87 -3.31
CA ASN A 66 -11.97 -8.95 -2.86
C ASN A 66 -13.36 -9.38 -3.35
N ARG A 67 -13.48 -9.88 -4.59
CA ARG A 67 -14.73 -10.43 -5.09
C ARG A 67 -15.15 -11.67 -4.30
N TRP A 68 -14.20 -12.55 -3.99
CA TRP A 68 -14.47 -13.76 -3.21
C TRP A 68 -14.94 -13.42 -1.79
N VAL A 69 -14.30 -12.44 -1.13
CA VAL A 69 -14.72 -12.02 0.21
C VAL A 69 -16.08 -11.37 0.24
N LYS A 70 -16.40 -10.47 -0.69
CA LYS A 70 -17.77 -9.93 -0.80
C LYS A 70 -18.82 -11.04 -0.96
N ALA A 71 -18.48 -12.10 -1.70
CA ALA A 71 -19.38 -13.25 -1.87
C ALA A 71 -19.53 -14.09 -0.59
N GLN A 72 -18.57 -14.06 0.33
CA GLN A 72 -18.61 -14.73 1.63
C GLN A 72 -19.29 -13.87 2.71
N GLU A 73 -19.05 -12.55 2.73
CA GLU A 73 -19.74 -11.60 3.60
C GLU A 73 -21.25 -11.62 3.31
N ASN A 74 -21.65 -11.66 2.04
CA ASN A 74 -23.05 -11.81 1.63
C ASN A 74 -23.68 -13.14 2.10
N LYS A 75 -22.88 -14.13 2.50
CA LYS A 75 -23.32 -15.41 3.05
C LYS A 75 -23.25 -15.45 4.58
N GLY A 76 -22.95 -14.32 5.23
CA GLY A 76 -22.84 -14.19 6.69
C GLY A 76 -21.53 -14.71 7.28
N GLY A 77 -20.49 -14.93 6.47
CA GLY A 77 -19.17 -15.30 6.96
C GLY A 77 -18.37 -14.09 7.43
N ASP A 78 -17.78 -14.15 8.63
CA ASP A 78 -16.79 -13.17 9.11
C ASP A 78 -15.41 -13.54 8.54
N ILE A 79 -15.01 -12.86 7.46
CA ILE A 79 -13.70 -13.06 6.82
C ILE A 79 -12.86 -11.81 6.98
N LYS A 80 -11.67 -11.98 7.60
CA LYS A 80 -10.65 -10.94 7.68
C LYS A 80 -9.60 -11.18 6.62
N ILE A 81 -9.55 -10.30 5.61
CA ILE A 81 -8.42 -10.23 4.69
C ILE A 81 -7.35 -9.34 5.33
N GLY A 82 -6.12 -9.83 5.37
CA GLY A 82 -4.97 -8.97 5.55
C GLY A 82 -4.64 -8.31 4.22
N ASP A 83 -5.33 -7.22 3.89
CA ASP A 83 -4.83 -6.32 2.85
C ASP A 83 -3.61 -5.57 3.39
N ASP A 84 -2.67 -5.24 2.51
CA ASP A 84 -1.60 -4.29 2.81
C ASP A 84 -2.31 -2.96 3.17
N PRO A 85 -2.31 -2.58 4.46
CA PRO A 85 -3.41 -1.83 5.07
C PRO A 85 -3.65 -0.53 4.32
N ASP A 86 -4.82 -0.29 3.71
CA ASP A 86 -5.12 0.89 2.88
C ASP A 86 -4.93 2.24 3.58
#